data_AF-A0A9P1AGQ4-F1
#
_entry.id   AF-A0A9P1AGQ4-F1
#
_cell.length_a   1.000
_cell.length_b   1.000
_cell.length_c   1.000
_cell.angle_alpha   90.00
_cell.angle_beta   90.00
_cell.angle_gamma   90.00
#
_symmetry.space_group_name_H-M   'P 1'
#
loop_
_entity.id
_entity.type
_entity.pdbx_description
1 polymer ?
#
loop_
_entity_poly.entity_id
_entity_poly.type
_entity_poly.pdbx_seq_one_letter_code
_entity_poly.pdbx_strand_id
1 'polypeptide(L)' 'MNFHSNVLLLLLVLVTVLVAVSDASTLRDMITKTIKKRQETTGGLQDAYTKLLPPHVAEMFLRRHF' A
#
# COMPACT_ATOMS: atom_id res chain seq x y z
N MET A 1 5.29 -46.22 -12.20
CA MET A 1 5.43 -45.24 -11.09
C MET A 1 5.49 -43.77 -11.53
N ASN A 2 5.39 -43.44 -12.82
CA ASN A 2 5.64 -42.07 -13.30
C ASN A 2 4.41 -41.14 -13.23
N PHE A 3 3.19 -41.68 -13.29
CA PHE A 3 1.97 -40.87 -13.31
C PHE A 3 1.71 -40.15 -11.98
N HIS A 4 1.83 -40.85 -10.85
CA HIS A 4 1.68 -40.24 -9.53
C HIS A 4 2.76 -39.20 -9.24
N SER A 5 4.00 -39.43 -9.70
CA SER A 5 5.09 -38.47 -9.52
C SER A 5 4.88 -37.19 -10.32
N ASN A 6 4.39 -37.31 -11.57
CA ASN A 6 4.07 -36.15 -12.42
C ASN A 6 2.88 -35.33 -11.88
N VAL A 7 1.86 -36.00 -11.34
CA VAL A 7 0.72 -35.31 -10.72
C VAL A 7 1.16 -34.54 -9.48
N LEU A 8 2.04 -35.12 -8.67
CA LEU A 8 2.55 -34.48 -7.45
C LEU A 8 3.42 -33.25 -7.78
N LEU A 9 4.26 -33.33 -8.82
CA LEU A 9 5.03 -32.21 -9.34
C LEU A 9 4.14 -31.06 -9.85
N LEU A 10 3.11 -31.38 -10.64
CA LEU A 10 2.15 -30.39 -11.13
C LEU A 10 1.43 -29.67 -9.99
N LEU A 11 1.03 -30.41 -8.95
CA LEU A 11 0.33 -29.86 -7.80
C LEU A 11 1.25 -28.92 -6.99
N LEU A 12 2.53 -29.26 -6.87
CA LEU A 12 3.53 -28.46 -6.16
C LEU A 12 3.83 -27.15 -6.90
N VAL A 13 3.90 -27.19 -8.23
CA VAL A 13 4.02 -25.96 -9.06
C VAL A 13 2.78 -25.08 -8.90
N LEU A 14 1.59 -25.67 -8.86
CA LEU A 14 0.35 -24.91 -8.75
C LEU A 14 0.23 -24.21 -7.38
N VAL A 15 0.61 -24.90 -6.29
CA VAL A 15 0.64 -24.31 -4.94
C VAL A 15 1.67 -23.19 -4.83
N THR A 16 2.87 -23.37 -5.37
CA THR A 16 3.92 -22.34 -5.30
C THR A 16 3.55 -21.08 -6.06
N VAL A 17 2.91 -21.20 -7.23
CA VAL A 17 2.37 -20.05 -7.98
C VAL A 17 1.25 -19.37 -7.19
N LEU A 18 0.35 -20.14 -6.58
CA LEU A 18 -0.77 -19.57 -5.80
C LEU A 18 -0.27 -18.77 -4.58
N VAL A 19 0.75 -19.29 -3.87
CA VAL A 19 1.36 -18.62 -2.72
C VAL A 19 2.07 -17.34 -3.16
N ALA A 20 2.86 -17.38 -4.24
CA ALA A 20 3.56 -16.20 -4.76
C ALA A 20 2.60 -15.07 -5.19
N VAL A 21 1.45 -15.41 -5.78
CA VAL A 21 0.42 -14.43 -6.15
C VAL A 21 -0.26 -13.84 -4.89
N SER A 22 -0.47 -14.66 -3.87
CA SER A 22 -1.09 -14.24 -2.60
C SER A 22 -0.19 -13.30 -1.78
N ASP A 23 1.11 -13.51 -1.80
CA ASP A 23 2.07 -12.61 -1.14
C ASP A 23 2.19 -11.28 -1.87
N ALA A 24 2.18 -11.30 -3.21
CA ALA A 24 2.23 -10.09 -4.03
C ALA A 24 0.98 -9.21 -3.84
N SER A 25 -0.21 -9.80 -3.73
CA SER A 25 -1.44 -9.05 -3.45
C SER A 25 -1.42 -8.46 -2.03
N THR A 26 -0.93 -9.21 -1.05
CA THR A 26 -0.81 -8.76 0.34
C THR A 26 0.16 -7.58 0.49
N LEU A 27 1.32 -7.64 -0.17
CA LEU A 27 2.31 -6.56 -0.18
C LEU A 27 1.75 -5.29 -0.85
N ARG A 28 1.07 -5.46 -1.99
CA ARG A 28 0.42 -4.36 -2.71
C ARG A 28 -0.68 -3.70 -1.88
N ASP A 29 -1.48 -4.49 -1.18
CA ASP A 29 -2.54 -3.99 -0.31
C ASP A 29 -1.97 -3.22 0.88
N MET A 30 -0.89 -3.70 1.48
CA MET A 30 -0.19 -3.01 2.57
C MET A 30 0.38 -1.66 2.10
N ILE A 31 1.02 -1.61 0.94
CA ILE A 31 1.56 -0.37 0.35
C ILE A 31 0.41 0.61 0.08
N THR A 32 -0.68 0.13 -0.53
CA THR A 32 -1.85 0.96 -0.86
C THR A 32 -2.49 1.55 0.40
N LYS A 33 -2.67 0.74 1.46
CA LYS A 33 -3.15 1.22 2.76
C LYS A 33 -2.21 2.24 3.39
N THR A 34 -0.90 2.04 3.28
CA THR A 34 0.09 2.96 3.84
C THR A 34 0.08 4.32 3.12
N ILE A 35 0.02 4.31 1.79
CA ILE A 35 -0.09 5.53 0.98
C ILE A 35 -1.39 6.26 1.31
N LYS A 36 -2.52 5.55 1.37
CA LYS A 36 -3.82 6.14 1.71
C LYS A 36 -3.81 6.80 3.10
N LYS A 37 -3.27 6.11 4.11
CA LYS A 37 -3.15 6.66 5.46
C LYS A 37 -2.26 7.91 5.50
N ARG A 38 -1.15 7.92 4.74
CA ARG A 38 -0.27 9.08 4.60
C ARG A 38 -1.01 10.25 3.93
N GLN A 39 -1.78 10.00 2.87
CA GLN A 39 -2.60 11.03 2.21
C GLN A 39 -3.67 11.60 3.15
N GLU A 40 -4.37 10.77 3.90
CA GLU A 40 -5.36 11.20 4.89
C GLU A 40 -4.71 12.04 6.01
N THR A 41 -3.52 11.63 6.48
CA THR A 41 -2.79 12.38 7.50
C THR A 41 -2.27 13.71 6.97
N THR A 42 -1.70 13.74 5.77
CA THR A 42 -1.20 14.95 5.11
C THR A 42 -2.34 15.92 4.79
N GLY A 43 -3.42 15.44 4.17
CA GLY A 43 -4.58 16.27 3.86
C GLY A 43 -5.29 16.79 5.12
N GLY A 44 -5.41 15.96 6.15
CA GLY A 44 -5.92 16.37 7.45
C GLY A 44 -5.03 17.41 8.14
N LEU A 45 -3.70 17.29 8.01
CA LEU A 45 -2.77 18.31 8.47
C LEU A 45 -2.98 19.63 7.70
N GLN A 46 -3.10 19.57 6.36
CA GLN A 46 -3.32 20.78 5.57
C GLN A 46 -4.58 21.52 5.99
N ASP A 47 -5.68 20.79 6.18
CA ASP A 47 -6.97 21.34 6.61
C ASP A 47 -6.92 21.88 8.06
N ALA A 48 -6.13 21.25 8.94
CA ALA A 48 -5.91 21.76 10.29
C ALA A 48 -5.10 23.07 10.27
N TYR A 49 -4.07 23.18 9.42
CA TYR A 49 -3.25 24.39 9.32
C TYR A 49 -4.02 25.58 8.75
N THR A 50 -4.88 25.37 7.75
CA THR A 50 -5.74 26.43 7.23
C THR A 50 -6.81 26.89 8.21
N LYS A 51 -7.22 26.04 9.17
CA LYS A 51 -8.15 26.40 10.25
C LYS A 51 -7.49 27.09 11.43
N LEU A 52 -6.26 26.71 11.77
CA LEU A 52 -5.56 27.19 12.97
C LEU A 52 -4.71 28.43 12.72
N LEU A 53 -4.21 28.62 11.49
CA LEU A 53 -3.31 29.71 11.15
C LEU A 53 -4.00 30.74 10.24
N PRO A 54 -3.63 32.03 10.34
CA PRO A 54 -4.03 33.03 9.36
C PRO A 54 -3.63 32.58 7.94
N PRO A 55 -4.45 32.89 6.91
CA PRO A 55 -4.32 32.29 5.57
C PRO A 55 -2.94 32.46 4.92
N HIS A 56 -2.31 33.62 5.12
CA HIS A 56 -0.95 33.90 4.62
C HIS A 56 0.14 33.04 5.31
N VAL A 57 -0.03 32.72 6.59
CA VAL A 57 0.90 31.86 7.34
C VAL A 57 0.67 30.39 6.98
N ALA A 58 -0.60 29.98 6.85
CA ALA A 58 -0.95 28.64 6.40
C ALA A 58 -0.38 28.36 5.00
N GLU A 59 -0.57 29.27 4.03
CA GLU A 59 -0.01 29.12 2.68
C GLU A 59 1.52 29.05 2.66
N MET A 60 2.20 29.91 3.42
CA MET A 60 3.66 29.92 3.50
C MET A 60 4.21 28.63 4.12
N PHE A 61 3.55 28.12 5.15
CA PHE A 61 3.91 26.86 5.82
C PHE A 61 3.65 25.66 4.91
N LEU A 62 2.47 25.59 4.29
CA LEU A 62 2.09 24.52 3.38
C LEU A 62 3.04 24.43 2.19
N ARG A 63 3.37 25.56 1.56
CA ARG A 63 4.30 25.62 0.42
C ARG A 63 5.75 25.20 0.79
N ARG A 64 6.13 25.28 2.07
CA ARG A 64 7.48 24.95 2.53
C ARG A 64 7.63 23.50 3.01
N HIS A 65 6.53 22.88 3.45
CA HIS A 65 6.55 21.57 4.09
C HIS A 65 5.84 20.45 3.30
N PHE A 66 5.10 20.80 2.24
CA PHE A 66 4.44 19.87 1.32
C PHE A 66 4.79 20.22 -0.12
#